data_AF-A0A453C2V6-F1
#
_entry.id   AF-A0A453C2V6-F1
#
_cell.length_a   1.000
_cell.length_b   1.000
_cell.length_c   1.000
_cell.angle_alpha   90.00
_cell.angle_beta   90.00
_cell.angle_gamma   90.00
#
_symmetry.space_group_name_H-M   'P 1'
#
loop_
_entity.id
_entity.type
_entity.pdbx_description
1 polymer ?
#
loop_
_entity_poly.entity_id
_entity_poly.type
_entity_poly.pdbx_seq_one_letter_code
_entity_poly.pdbx_strand_id
1 'polypeptide(L)'
;MLAGLAFKRRWQNRRKAEGKPYDRPNIVTGSAMQVCWEKFARYFEVELKEVKLSEGCYVMDPDKAVEMVDENTICVAAILGSTLTGEFEDVKRLNDLLAAKNKRTRWDTPIHVDAASGGFIAPFLYPELEWDFRLPLVKSINVSGHKYGLVYPGVGWVIWRNKEDLPDELIFHINYLGADQPTFTLNFSKGTNILSQN
;
A
#
# COMPACT_ATOMS: atom_id res chain seq x y z
N MET A 1 4.56 -4.28 -3.96
CA MET A 1 5.09 -5.58 -3.45
C MET A 1 5.68 -5.46 -2.05
N LEU A 2 6.74 -4.67 -1.81
CA LEU A 2 7.35 -4.54 -0.46
C LEU A 2 6.34 -4.13 0.63
N ALA A 3 5.47 -3.15 0.34
CA ALA A 3 4.38 -2.77 1.24
C ALA A 3 3.44 -3.94 1.55
N GLY A 4 3.01 -4.69 0.53
CA GLY A 4 2.17 -5.88 0.69
C GLY A 4 2.84 -6.99 1.52
N LEU A 5 4.15 -7.19 1.38
CA LEU A 5 4.92 -8.11 2.23
C LEU A 5 4.90 -7.68 3.70
N ALA A 6 5.11 -6.39 3.98
CA ALA A 6 5.04 -5.83 5.32
C ALA A 6 3.63 -6.03 5.92
N PHE A 7 2.56 -5.74 5.17
CA PHE A 7 1.19 -5.99 5.61
C PHE A 7 0.90 -7.46 5.88
N LYS A 8 1.26 -8.36 4.95
CA LYS A 8 1.08 -9.82 5.13
C LYS A 8 1.80 -10.28 6.39
N ARG A 9 3.06 -9.87 6.59
CA ARG A 9 3.86 -10.28 7.74
C ARG A 9 3.30 -9.73 9.06
N ARG A 10 2.95 -8.44 9.11
CA ARG A 10 2.34 -7.81 10.29
C ARG A 10 1.02 -8.48 10.66
N TRP A 11 0.16 -8.76 9.67
CA TRP A 11 -1.08 -9.50 9.87
C TRP A 11 -0.81 -10.92 10.40
N GLN A 12 0.12 -11.67 9.81
CA GLN A 12 0.48 -13.01 10.27
C GLN A 12 0.97 -12.99 11.73
N ASN A 13 1.82 -12.04 12.11
CA ASN A 13 2.32 -11.93 13.48
C ASN A 13 1.20 -11.67 14.48
N ARG A 14 0.28 -10.75 14.17
CA ARG A 14 -0.91 -10.49 14.98
C ARG A 14 -1.78 -11.74 15.13
N ARG A 15 -2.08 -12.42 14.03
CA ARG A 15 -2.92 -13.63 14.04
C ARG A 15 -2.29 -14.75 14.87
N LYS A 16 -0.97 -14.97 14.75
CA LYS A 16 -0.22 -15.93 15.57
C LYS A 16 -0.26 -15.58 17.05
N ALA A 17 -0.05 -14.32 17.41
CA ALA A 17 -0.12 -13.86 18.80
C ALA A 17 -1.53 -14.07 19.41
N GLU A 18 -2.58 -13.99 18.59
CA GLU A 18 -3.96 -14.25 18.99
C GLU A 18 -4.36 -15.73 18.93
N GLY A 19 -3.47 -16.64 18.51
CA GLY A 19 -3.78 -18.07 18.33
C GLY A 19 -4.78 -18.34 17.19
N LYS A 20 -4.89 -17.45 16.21
CA LYS A 20 -5.83 -17.56 15.08
C LYS A 20 -5.17 -18.07 13.80
N PRO A 21 -5.94 -18.65 12.85
CA PRO A 21 -5.43 -19.04 11.53
C PRO A 21 -4.81 -17.86 10.76
N TYR A 22 -3.74 -18.11 10.02
CA TYR A 22 -2.93 -17.09 9.33
C TYR A 22 -2.51 -17.52 7.91
N ASP A 23 -3.25 -18.45 7.32
CA ASP A 23 -2.97 -19.14 6.07
C ASP A 23 -3.76 -18.59 4.86
N ARG A 24 -4.81 -17.78 5.09
CA ARG A 24 -5.70 -17.28 4.03
C ARG A 24 -5.78 -15.74 3.94
N PRO A 25 -4.66 -15.02 3.78
CA PRO A 25 -4.68 -13.56 3.69
C PRO A 25 -5.40 -13.07 2.42
N ASN A 26 -6.09 -11.95 2.51
CA ASN A 26 -6.61 -11.22 1.35
C ASN A 26 -6.23 -9.72 1.38
N ILE A 27 -6.32 -9.06 0.23
CA ILE A 27 -6.22 -7.61 0.06
C ILE A 27 -7.45 -7.10 -0.68
N VAL A 28 -7.97 -5.94 -0.30
CA VAL A 28 -9.11 -5.29 -0.96
C VAL A 28 -8.63 -4.11 -1.80
N THR A 29 -9.01 -4.03 -3.07
CA THR A 29 -8.71 -2.93 -4.01
C THR A 29 -9.90 -2.67 -4.93
N GLY A 30 -9.89 -1.56 -5.69
CA GLY A 30 -10.77 -1.40 -6.85
C GLY A 30 -10.31 -2.26 -8.03
N SER A 31 -11.21 -2.68 -8.92
CA SER A 31 -10.84 -3.44 -10.12
C SER A 31 -10.13 -2.60 -11.20
N ALA A 32 -9.97 -1.30 -10.96
CA ALA A 32 -9.11 -0.40 -11.74
C ALA A 32 -7.62 -0.49 -11.36
N MET A 33 -7.25 -1.42 -10.47
CA MET A 33 -5.89 -1.51 -9.95
C MET A 33 -4.86 -1.84 -11.04
N GLN A 34 -3.64 -1.34 -10.82
CA GLN A 34 -2.51 -1.66 -11.68
C GLN A 34 -2.06 -3.11 -11.47
N VAL A 35 -1.62 -3.78 -12.54
CA VAL A 35 -1.23 -5.21 -12.57
C VAL A 35 -0.20 -5.64 -11.51
N CYS A 36 0.54 -4.71 -10.88
CA CYS A 36 1.48 -5.01 -9.81
C CYS A 36 0.79 -5.63 -8.58
N TRP A 37 -0.47 -5.30 -8.34
CA TRP A 37 -1.28 -5.88 -7.26
C TRP A 37 -1.70 -7.32 -7.56
N GLU A 38 -2.07 -7.64 -8.81
CA GLU A 38 -2.28 -9.03 -9.23
C GLU A 38 -1.01 -9.85 -9.13
N LYS A 39 0.15 -9.29 -9.56
CA LYS A 39 1.44 -9.94 -9.41
C LYS A 39 1.76 -10.20 -7.94
N PHE A 40 1.54 -9.22 -7.07
CA PHE A 40 1.71 -9.40 -5.62
C PHE A 40 0.80 -10.52 -5.10
N ALA A 41 -0.49 -10.47 -5.39
CA ALA A 41 -1.47 -11.46 -4.97
C ALA A 41 -1.06 -12.88 -5.40
N ARG A 42 -0.67 -13.04 -6.67
CA ARG A 42 -0.27 -14.34 -7.23
C ARG A 42 1.06 -14.85 -6.70
N TYR A 43 2.09 -14.01 -6.65
CA TYR A 43 3.44 -14.45 -6.25
C TYR A 43 3.58 -14.67 -4.75
N PHE A 44 2.75 -13.99 -3.95
CA PHE A 44 2.82 -14.06 -2.49
C PHE A 44 1.59 -14.71 -1.87
N GLU A 45 0.79 -15.45 -2.64
CA GLU A 45 -0.37 -16.23 -2.14
C GLU A 45 -1.28 -15.38 -1.24
N VAL A 46 -1.78 -14.28 -1.80
CA VAL A 46 -2.77 -13.40 -1.18
C VAL A 46 -3.97 -13.36 -2.11
N GLU A 47 -5.17 -13.59 -1.57
CA GLU A 47 -6.40 -13.45 -2.34
C GLU A 47 -6.65 -11.97 -2.67
N LEU A 48 -6.98 -11.67 -3.92
CA LEU A 48 -7.31 -10.32 -4.37
C LEU A 48 -8.83 -10.15 -4.42
N LYS A 49 -9.37 -9.32 -3.54
CA LYS A 49 -10.79 -8.96 -3.52
C LYS A 49 -10.98 -7.61 -4.21
N GLU A 50 -11.68 -7.62 -5.33
CA GLU A 50 -11.83 -6.44 -6.17
C GLU A 50 -13.25 -5.85 -6.08
N VAL A 51 -13.34 -4.57 -5.70
CA VAL A 51 -14.56 -3.78 -5.88
C VAL A 51 -14.72 -3.50 -7.37
N LYS A 52 -15.74 -4.11 -7.98
CA LYS A 52 -16.03 -3.95 -9.41
C LYS A 52 -16.51 -2.53 -9.72
N LEU A 53 -15.99 -1.97 -10.80
CA LEU A 53 -16.44 -0.69 -11.35
C LEU A 53 -17.88 -0.78 -11.85
N SER A 54 -18.55 0.36 -11.88
CA SER A 54 -19.87 0.52 -12.51
C SER A 54 -19.84 1.69 -13.49
N GLU A 55 -20.76 1.71 -14.44
CA GLU A 55 -20.90 2.86 -15.34
C GLU A 55 -21.09 4.15 -14.53
N GLY A 56 -20.32 5.19 -14.86
CA GLY A 56 -20.30 6.45 -14.12
C GLY A 56 -19.51 6.46 -12.80
N CYS A 57 -18.96 5.33 -12.35
CA CYS A 57 -18.06 5.24 -11.19
C CYS A 57 -16.87 4.31 -11.49
N TYR A 58 -15.75 4.92 -11.89
CA TYR A 58 -14.57 4.22 -12.40
C TYR A 58 -13.41 4.12 -11.41
N VAL A 59 -13.69 4.42 -10.14
CA VAL A 59 -12.78 4.30 -9.00
C VAL A 59 -13.39 3.36 -7.95
N MET A 60 -12.58 2.90 -6.98
CA MET A 60 -13.08 2.08 -5.89
C MET A 60 -14.10 2.85 -5.04
N ASP A 61 -15.30 2.31 -4.92
CA ASP A 61 -16.32 2.77 -3.97
C ASP A 61 -15.88 2.42 -2.53
N PRO A 62 -15.64 3.42 -1.64
CA PRO A 62 -15.18 3.18 -0.28
C PRO A 62 -16.14 2.34 0.56
N ASP A 63 -17.45 2.46 0.36
CA ASP A 63 -18.45 1.71 1.14
C ASP A 63 -18.37 0.22 0.78
N LYS A 64 -18.35 -0.11 -0.52
CA LYS A 64 -18.18 -1.50 -0.99
C LYS A 64 -16.83 -2.09 -0.60
N ALA A 65 -15.76 -1.29 -0.64
CA ALA A 65 -14.44 -1.72 -0.19
C ALA A 65 -14.48 -2.15 1.28
N VAL A 66 -15.07 -1.31 2.13
CA VAL A 66 -15.18 -1.59 3.57
C VAL A 66 -16.10 -2.77 3.83
N GLU A 67 -17.15 -3.01 3.05
CA GLU A 67 -17.98 -4.21 3.13
C GLU A 67 -17.17 -5.50 2.90
N MET A 68 -16.29 -5.51 1.90
CA MET A 68 -15.45 -6.68 1.53
C MET A 68 -14.38 -7.05 2.57
N VAL A 69 -14.03 -6.13 3.48
CA VAL A 69 -13.02 -6.37 4.53
C VAL A 69 -13.48 -7.46 5.50
N ASP A 70 -12.61 -8.42 5.78
CA ASP A 70 -12.78 -9.44 6.83
C ASP A 70 -11.54 -9.53 7.74
N GLU A 71 -11.53 -10.48 8.67
CA GLU A 71 -10.43 -10.68 9.62
C GLU A 71 -9.10 -11.13 8.98
N ASN A 72 -9.15 -11.55 7.72
CA ASN A 72 -8.01 -11.99 6.92
C ASN A 72 -7.49 -10.88 5.98
N THR A 73 -8.18 -9.74 5.91
CA THR A 73 -7.73 -8.61 5.10
C THR A 73 -6.46 -7.99 5.69
N ILE A 74 -5.36 -8.04 4.94
CA ILE A 74 -4.05 -7.52 5.36
C ILE A 74 -3.95 -6.00 5.21
N CYS A 75 -4.66 -5.44 4.22
CA CYS A 75 -4.87 -4.00 4.02
C CYS A 75 -5.97 -3.75 2.99
N VAL A 76 -6.48 -2.52 2.94
CA VAL A 76 -7.19 -1.98 1.77
C VAL A 76 -6.21 -1.08 1.01
N ALA A 77 -6.02 -1.29 -0.30
CA ALA A 77 -5.16 -0.43 -1.12
C ALA A 77 -6.02 0.53 -1.95
N ALA A 78 -5.92 1.82 -1.65
CA ALA A 78 -6.55 2.90 -2.39
C ALA A 78 -5.57 3.50 -3.41
N ILE A 79 -6.08 3.99 -4.53
CA ILE A 79 -5.30 4.52 -5.65
C ILE A 79 -5.45 6.03 -5.72
N LEU A 80 -4.35 6.74 -5.53
CA LEU A 80 -4.30 8.18 -5.74
C LEU A 80 -3.81 8.47 -7.18
N GLY A 81 -4.76 8.49 -8.11
CA GLY A 81 -4.52 8.74 -9.52
C GLY A 81 -4.61 7.46 -10.33
N SER A 82 -5.84 7.01 -10.60
CA SER A 82 -6.16 5.84 -11.40
C SER A 82 -5.45 5.87 -12.75
N THR A 83 -4.90 4.72 -13.18
CA THR A 83 -4.31 4.62 -14.52
C THR A 83 -5.35 4.64 -15.64
N LEU A 84 -6.63 4.44 -15.32
CA LEU A 84 -7.72 4.45 -16.29
C LEU A 84 -8.26 5.86 -16.54
N THR A 85 -8.51 6.62 -15.47
CA THR A 85 -9.22 7.92 -15.54
C THR A 85 -8.42 9.09 -14.99
N GLY A 86 -7.30 8.85 -14.30
CA GLY A 86 -6.54 9.87 -13.57
C GLY A 86 -7.19 10.30 -12.25
N GLU A 87 -8.37 9.79 -11.93
CA GLU A 87 -9.16 10.17 -10.75
C GLU A 87 -8.50 9.72 -9.44
N PHE A 88 -8.70 10.51 -8.37
CA PHE A 88 -8.26 10.20 -7.02
C PHE A 88 -9.37 9.46 -6.28
N GLU A 89 -9.07 8.28 -5.74
CA GLU A 89 -9.98 7.63 -4.81
C GLU A 89 -10.12 8.43 -3.52
N ASP A 90 -11.31 8.40 -2.91
CA ASP A 90 -11.61 9.10 -1.66
C ASP A 90 -11.02 8.37 -0.44
N VAL A 91 -9.70 8.51 -0.27
CA VAL A 91 -8.92 7.89 0.81
C VAL A 91 -9.42 8.35 2.19
N LYS A 92 -9.90 9.60 2.31
CA LYS A 92 -10.43 10.14 3.56
C LYS A 92 -11.71 9.41 3.97
N ARG A 93 -12.69 9.29 3.05
CA ARG A 93 -13.92 8.52 3.31
C ARG A 93 -13.59 7.06 3.65
N LEU A 94 -12.66 6.45 2.91
CA LEU A 94 -12.21 5.09 3.19
C LEU A 94 -11.63 4.97 4.61
N ASN A 95 -10.76 5.90 5.02
CA ASN A 95 -10.22 5.96 6.38
C ASN A 95 -11.32 6.03 7.44
N ASP A 96 -12.31 6.91 7.25
CA ASP A 96 -13.35 7.14 8.25
C ASP A 96 -14.28 5.93 8.41
N LEU A 97 -14.70 5.33 7.30
CA LEU A 97 -15.52 4.11 7.28
C LEU A 97 -14.76 2.91 7.88
N LEU A 98 -13.49 2.74 7.50
CA LEU A 98 -12.66 1.64 7.99
C LEU A 98 -12.33 1.83 9.48
N ALA A 99 -12.15 3.06 9.96
CA ALA A 99 -11.97 3.36 11.38
C ALA A 99 -13.22 2.99 12.19
N ALA A 100 -14.42 3.29 11.68
CA ALA A 100 -15.66 2.85 12.30
C ALA A 100 -15.80 1.31 12.31
N LYS A 101 -15.41 0.62 11.23
CA LYS A 101 -15.40 -0.85 11.18
C LYS A 101 -14.40 -1.43 12.18
N ASN A 102 -13.17 -0.91 12.23
CA ASN A 102 -12.12 -1.35 13.16
C ASN A 102 -12.52 -1.19 14.63
N LYS A 103 -13.26 -0.13 14.99
CA LYS A 103 -13.81 0.02 16.36
C LYS A 103 -14.74 -1.13 16.75
N ARG A 104 -15.53 -1.65 15.81
CA ARG A 104 -16.47 -2.76 16.04
C ARG A 104 -15.80 -4.12 16.00
N THR A 105 -14.90 -4.34 15.05
CA THR A 105 -14.33 -5.66 14.76
C THR A 105 -13.01 -5.94 15.49
N ARG A 106 -12.30 -4.87 15.88
CA ARG A 106 -10.92 -4.89 16.40
C ARG A 106 -9.91 -5.53 15.45
N TRP A 107 -10.19 -5.56 14.15
CA TRP A 107 -9.28 -6.14 13.17
C TRP A 107 -8.09 -5.26 12.79
N ASP A 108 -8.04 -3.99 13.22
CA ASP A 108 -6.95 -3.04 12.91
C ASP A 108 -6.53 -3.11 11.43
N THR A 109 -7.51 -3.11 10.51
CA THR A 109 -7.27 -3.19 9.07
C THR A 109 -6.68 -1.86 8.60
N PRO A 110 -5.46 -1.85 8.01
CA PRO A 110 -4.79 -0.64 7.58
C PRO A 110 -5.11 -0.27 6.12
N ILE A 111 -4.71 0.95 5.74
CA ILE A 111 -4.76 1.46 4.37
C ILE A 111 -3.34 1.57 3.81
N HIS A 112 -3.18 1.11 2.58
CA HIS A 112 -2.07 1.47 1.71
C HIS A 112 -2.56 2.47 0.66
N VAL A 113 -1.76 3.48 0.35
CA VAL A 113 -2.06 4.38 -0.79
C VAL A 113 -1.07 4.13 -1.92
N ASP A 114 -1.57 3.58 -3.02
CA ASP A 114 -0.87 3.54 -4.29
C ASP A 114 -0.95 4.93 -4.94
N ALA A 115 0.01 5.78 -4.57
CA ALA A 115 0.15 7.13 -5.10
C ALA A 115 1.21 7.17 -6.20
N ALA A 116 1.35 6.11 -7.01
CA ALA A 116 2.42 5.99 -8.01
C ALA A 116 2.54 7.25 -8.88
N SER A 117 1.43 7.79 -9.37
CA SER A 117 1.35 9.07 -10.08
C SER A 117 0.99 10.22 -9.13
N GLY A 118 -0.15 10.12 -8.43
CA GLY A 118 -0.72 11.23 -7.65
C GLY A 118 0.17 11.73 -6.50
N GLY A 119 1.13 10.93 -6.03
CA GLY A 119 2.01 11.27 -4.91
C GLY A 119 2.96 12.45 -5.19
N PHE A 120 3.26 12.74 -6.45
CA PHE A 120 3.99 13.95 -6.87
C PHE A 120 3.08 15.00 -7.54
N ILE A 121 1.76 14.86 -7.43
CA ILE A 121 0.79 15.85 -7.93
C ILE A 121 0.04 16.48 -6.76
N ALA A 122 -0.62 15.66 -5.94
CA ALA A 122 -1.52 16.11 -4.89
C ALA A 122 -0.86 17.06 -3.89
N PRO A 123 0.38 16.84 -3.42
CA PRO A 123 1.03 17.78 -2.51
C PRO A 123 1.23 19.20 -3.06
N PHE A 124 1.32 19.34 -4.39
CA PHE A 124 1.64 20.63 -5.03
C PHE A 124 0.40 21.35 -5.54
N LEU A 125 -0.58 20.62 -6.06
CA LEU A 125 -1.80 21.20 -6.64
C LEU A 125 -3.00 21.17 -5.69
N TYR A 126 -3.04 20.21 -4.76
CA TYR A 126 -4.17 19.97 -3.87
C TYR A 126 -3.69 19.77 -2.42
N PRO A 127 -2.93 20.71 -1.82
CA PRO A 127 -2.31 20.50 -0.50
C PRO A 127 -3.33 20.26 0.62
N GLU A 128 -4.54 20.83 0.49
CA GLU A 128 -5.63 20.66 1.44
C GLU A 128 -6.29 19.28 1.37
N LEU A 129 -6.07 18.51 0.30
CA LEU A 129 -6.62 17.16 0.16
C LEU A 129 -5.96 16.24 1.19
N GLU A 130 -6.74 15.69 2.11
CA GLU A 130 -6.27 14.68 3.06
C GLU A 130 -6.30 13.29 2.42
N TRP A 131 -5.12 12.78 2.06
CA TRP A 131 -4.97 11.44 1.46
C TRP A 131 -3.79 10.65 2.00
N ASP A 132 -2.83 11.32 2.65
CA ASP A 132 -1.54 10.79 3.07
C ASP A 132 -1.54 10.38 4.56
N PHE A 133 -0.37 10.40 5.20
CA PHE A 133 -0.21 10.06 6.61
C PHE A 133 -0.96 10.98 7.59
N ARG A 134 -1.58 12.08 7.15
CA ARG A 134 -2.58 12.80 7.95
C ARG A 134 -3.74 11.87 8.36
N LEU A 135 -4.09 10.90 7.52
CA LEU A 135 -5.10 9.89 7.81
C LEU A 135 -4.51 8.75 8.68
N PRO A 136 -5.05 8.46 9.88
CA PRO A 136 -4.43 7.54 10.84
C PRO A 136 -4.28 6.09 10.37
N LEU A 137 -5.18 5.62 9.50
CA LEU A 137 -5.15 4.26 8.96
C LEU A 137 -4.20 4.11 7.78
N VAL A 138 -3.69 5.19 7.19
CA VAL A 138 -2.66 5.13 6.16
C VAL A 138 -1.33 4.74 6.82
N LYS A 139 -0.87 3.51 6.54
CA LYS A 139 0.34 2.92 7.14
C LYS A 139 1.51 2.84 6.18
N SER A 140 1.26 2.86 4.88
CA SER A 140 2.32 3.03 3.88
C SER A 140 1.80 3.65 2.59
N ILE A 141 2.69 4.31 1.86
CA ILE A 141 2.42 4.99 0.61
C ILE A 141 3.53 4.63 -0.37
N ASN A 142 3.18 4.30 -1.63
CA ASN A 142 4.17 4.23 -2.70
C ASN A 142 4.06 5.42 -3.66
N VAL A 143 5.17 5.81 -4.27
CA VAL A 143 5.19 6.83 -5.33
C VAL A 143 6.29 6.52 -6.35
N SER A 144 6.05 6.79 -7.63
CA SER A 144 7.03 6.58 -8.70
C SER A 144 7.74 7.88 -9.03
N GLY A 145 9.03 7.98 -8.70
CA GLY A 145 9.87 9.12 -9.09
C GLY A 145 9.94 9.31 -10.60
N HIS A 146 9.89 8.21 -11.34
CA HIS A 146 9.88 8.23 -12.81
C HIS A 146 8.50 8.49 -13.46
N LYS A 147 7.52 8.95 -12.69
CA LYS A 147 6.26 9.48 -13.21
C LYS A 147 6.26 11.01 -13.05
N TYR A 148 5.44 11.53 -12.16
CA TYR A 148 5.38 12.97 -11.87
C TYR A 148 6.49 13.45 -10.92
N GLY A 149 7.37 12.56 -10.46
CA GLY A 149 8.61 12.94 -9.77
C GLY A 149 9.73 13.42 -10.70
N LEU A 150 9.47 13.46 -12.01
CA LEU A 150 10.32 14.07 -13.05
C LEU A 150 11.73 13.44 -13.21
N VAL A 151 11.85 12.14 -12.92
CA VAL A 151 13.09 11.38 -13.15
C VAL A 151 12.92 10.39 -14.31
N TYR A 152 14.02 9.98 -14.97
CA TYR A 152 13.96 8.91 -15.95
C TYR A 152 13.56 7.54 -15.32
N PRO A 153 12.94 6.63 -16.10
CA PRO A 153 12.53 5.29 -15.64
C PRO A 153 13.61 4.54 -14.85
N GLY A 154 13.27 4.10 -13.63
CA GLY A 154 14.16 3.28 -12.79
C GLY A 154 14.17 3.58 -11.28
N VAL A 155 13.44 4.59 -10.81
CA VAL A 155 13.35 4.92 -9.37
C VAL A 155 11.91 5.01 -8.86
N GLY A 156 11.64 4.42 -7.70
CA GLY A 156 10.37 4.49 -6.99
C GLY A 156 10.60 4.42 -5.49
N TRP A 157 9.63 4.91 -4.74
CA TRP A 157 9.71 5.08 -3.30
C TRP A 157 8.54 4.37 -2.62
N VAL A 158 8.79 3.82 -1.44
CA VAL A 158 7.76 3.37 -0.51
C VAL A 158 8.12 3.91 0.85
N ILE A 159 7.14 4.50 1.52
CA ILE A 159 7.29 5.10 2.83
C ILE A 159 6.32 4.40 3.77
N TRP A 160 6.79 4.06 4.97
CA TRP A 160 5.98 3.56 6.06
C TRP A 160 5.72 4.68 7.05
N ARG A 161 4.54 4.69 7.67
CA ARG A 161 4.16 5.73 8.63
C ARG A 161 5.07 5.70 9.85
N ASN A 162 5.22 4.53 10.46
CA ASN A 162 6.06 4.31 11.63
C ASN A 162 6.99 3.09 11.40
N LYS A 163 8.03 2.97 12.23
CA LYS A 163 8.92 1.79 12.22
C LYS A 163 8.15 0.47 12.41
N GLU A 164 7.15 0.46 13.28
CA GLU A 164 6.29 -0.71 13.55
C GLU A 164 5.47 -1.20 12.34
N ASP A 165 5.31 -0.37 11.30
CA ASP A 165 4.61 -0.76 10.07
C ASP A 165 5.51 -1.56 9.12
N LEU A 166 6.82 -1.66 9.42
CA LEU A 166 7.79 -2.52 8.75
C LEU A 166 8.35 -3.56 9.74
N PRO A 167 7.86 -4.81 9.71
CA PRO A 167 8.37 -5.87 10.59
C PRO A 167 9.88 -6.08 10.44
N ASP A 168 10.62 -6.03 11.55
CA ASP A 168 12.08 -6.07 11.58
C ASP A 168 12.63 -7.37 10.94
N GLU A 169 11.89 -8.48 11.01
CA GLU A 169 12.29 -9.76 10.39
C GLU A 169 12.26 -9.76 8.85
N LEU A 170 11.77 -8.70 8.23
CA LEU A 170 11.86 -8.49 6.78
C LEU A 170 13.14 -7.73 6.38
N ILE A 171 13.85 -7.14 7.35
CA ILE A 171 15.07 -6.38 7.11
C ILE A 171 16.28 -7.33 7.18
N PHE A 172 17.05 -7.38 6.11
CA PHE A 172 18.29 -8.14 6.05
C PHE A 172 19.49 -7.24 6.35
N HIS A 173 20.42 -7.74 7.14
CA HIS A 173 21.66 -7.07 7.52
C HIS A 173 22.84 -7.68 6.77
N ILE A 174 23.44 -6.91 5.86
CA ILE A 174 24.52 -7.37 4.98
C ILE A 174 25.85 -6.78 5.46
N ASN A 175 26.86 -7.62 5.67
CA ASN A 175 28.18 -7.19 6.18
C ASN A 175 29.38 -7.58 5.29
N TYR A 176 29.19 -8.42 4.26
CA TYR A 176 30.29 -8.91 3.42
C TYR A 176 30.85 -7.86 2.43
N LEU A 177 30.27 -6.66 2.40
CA LEU A 177 30.74 -5.52 1.60
C LEU A 177 31.48 -4.46 2.43
N GLY A 178 31.75 -4.74 3.71
CA GLY A 178 32.65 -3.94 4.56
C GLY A 178 32.02 -3.40 5.83
N ALA A 179 30.71 -3.14 5.85
CA ALA A 179 29.97 -2.69 7.03
C ALA A 179 28.54 -3.23 7.00
N ASP A 180 27.86 -3.20 8.15
CA ASP A 180 26.45 -3.57 8.24
C ASP A 180 25.57 -2.60 7.46
N GLN A 181 24.71 -3.14 6.60
CA GLN A 181 23.77 -2.38 5.79
C GLN A 181 22.37 -3.02 5.91
N PRO A 182 21.37 -2.30 6.48
CA PRO A 182 20.00 -2.77 6.49
C PRO A 182 19.39 -2.67 5.10
N THR A 183 18.84 -3.76 4.60
CA THR A 183 18.26 -3.85 3.26
C THR A 183 16.87 -4.48 3.31
N PHE A 184 15.93 -3.86 2.60
CA PHE A 184 14.61 -4.41 2.36
C PHE A 184 14.18 -4.11 0.92
N THR A 185 14.70 -4.92 0.00
CA THR A 185 14.48 -4.78 -1.44
C THR A 185 14.34 -6.14 -2.10
N LEU A 186 13.61 -6.22 -3.21
CA LEU A 186 13.59 -7.42 -4.06
C LEU A 186 14.79 -7.46 -5.03
N ASN A 187 15.41 -6.32 -5.31
CA ASN A 187 16.61 -6.18 -6.13
C ASN A 187 17.84 -6.04 -5.23
N PHE A 188 19.03 -6.36 -5.76
CA PHE A 188 20.31 -6.13 -5.10
C PHE A 188 21.10 -5.01 -5.79
N SER A 189 21.90 -5.33 -6.81
CA SER A 189 22.59 -4.33 -7.64
C SER A 189 21.60 -3.53 -8.50
N LYS A 190 21.80 -2.21 -8.59
CA LYS A 190 20.92 -1.28 -9.35
C LYS A 190 21.68 -0.05 -9.85
N GLY A 191 21.09 0.64 -10.84
CA GLY A 191 21.65 1.83 -11.49
C GLY A 191 21.55 3.12 -10.66
N THR A 192 21.88 4.26 -11.29
CA THR A 192 22.13 5.55 -10.63
C THR A 192 20.92 6.48 -10.51
N ASN A 193 19.73 6.07 -10.96
CA ASN A 193 18.53 6.94 -11.03
C ASN A 193 18.18 7.65 -9.71
N ILE A 194 18.59 7.11 -8.56
CA ILE A 194 18.39 7.75 -7.26
C ILE A 194 19.06 9.12 -7.16
N LEU A 195 20.21 9.33 -7.84
CA LEU A 195 20.95 10.59 -7.85
C LEU A 195 20.21 11.72 -8.60
N SER A 196 19.29 11.35 -9.49
CA SER A 196 18.49 12.30 -10.27
C SER A 196 17.23 12.76 -9.53
N GLN A 197 16.89 12.14 -8.40
CA GLN A 197 15.78 12.56 -7.54
C GLN A 197 16.34 13.51 -6.46
N ASN A 198 16.42 14.80 -6.77
CA ASN A 198 16.81 15.86 -5.82
C ASN A 198 15.61 16.73 -5.44
#